data_AF-A0A2D9VRV2-F1
#
_entry.id   AF-A0A2D9VRV2-F1
#
_cell.length_a   1.000
_cell.length_b   1.000
_cell.length_c   1.000
_cell.angle_alpha   90.00
_cell.angle_beta   90.00
_cell.angle_gamma   90.00
#
_symmetry.space_group_name_H-M   'P 1'
#
loop_
_entity.id
_entity.type
_entity.pdbx_description
1 polymer ?
#
loop_
_entity_poly.entity_id
_entity_poly.type
_entity_poly.pdbx_seq_one_letter_code
_entity_poly.pdbx_strand_id
1 'polypeptide(L)'
;MVKRFKKKYNKIQPLDLHGVKHADVPQLVEDYLFKYQEECPLKIITGNSNRMKQIVINIIKSHGFNYLDGDFYNRGYISVLN
;
A
#
# COMPACT_ATOMS: atom_id res chain seq x y z
N MET A 1 -34.37 15.14 -14.40
CA MET A 1 -33.18 15.46 -13.58
C MET A 1 -32.58 14.14 -13.08
N VAL A 2 -31.53 13.64 -13.75
CA VAL A 2 -30.91 12.35 -13.38
C VAL A 2 -30.10 12.57 -12.10
N LYS A 3 -30.51 11.94 -10.99
CA LYS A 3 -29.75 11.94 -9.75
C LYS A 3 -28.42 11.24 -10.02
N ARG A 4 -27.33 12.01 -10.08
CA ARG A 4 -25.96 11.50 -10.21
C ARG A 4 -25.61 10.76 -8.93
N PHE A 5 -25.77 9.43 -8.93
CA PHE A 5 -25.33 8.57 -7.84
C PHE A 5 -23.81 8.74 -7.67
N LYS A 6 -23.39 9.49 -6.65
CA LYS A 6 -21.98 9.51 -6.25
C LYS A 6 -21.69 8.15 -5.61
N LYS A 7 -21.03 7.26 -6.37
CA LYS A 7 -20.50 5.99 -5.84
C LYS A 7 -19.61 6.33 -4.64
N LYS A 8 -20.04 5.97 -3.43
CA LYS A 8 -19.28 6.20 -2.20
C LYS A 8 -18.18 5.14 -2.17
N TYR A 9 -17.02 5.46 -2.71
CA TYR A 9 -15.85 4.60 -2.58
C TYR A 9 -15.49 4.54 -1.09
N ASN A 10 -15.48 3.34 -0.51
CA ASN A 10 -14.96 3.14 0.83
C ASN A 10 -13.45 3.34 0.74
N LYS A 11 -12.97 4.51 1.17
CA LYS A 11 -11.56 4.81 1.15
C LYS A 11 -10.86 3.94 2.18
N ILE A 12 -10.08 2.95 1.71
CA ILE A 12 -9.23 2.15 2.57
C ILE A 12 -8.16 3.05 3.20
N GLN A 13 -7.97 2.88 4.50
CA GLN A 13 -6.94 3.62 5.22
C GLN A 13 -5.55 3.09 4.84
N PRO A 14 -4.60 3.96 4.46
CA PRO A 14 -3.24 3.53 4.17
C PRO A 14 -2.61 2.78 5.34
N LEU A 15 -1.83 1.73 5.05
CA LEU A 15 -1.01 1.07 6.05
C LEU A 15 0.21 1.93 6.36
N ASP A 16 0.32 2.46 7.59
CA ASP A 16 1.48 3.23 8.02
C ASP A 16 2.51 2.34 8.72
N LEU A 17 3.70 2.25 8.14
CA LEU A 17 4.84 1.49 8.66
C LEU A 17 5.93 2.40 9.25
N HIS A 18 5.70 3.70 9.34
CA HIS A 18 6.69 4.63 9.86
C HIS A 18 6.98 4.31 11.34
N GLY A 19 8.23 3.92 11.62
CA GLY A 19 8.67 3.55 12.98
C GLY A 19 8.40 2.08 13.37
N VAL A 20 7.77 1.29 12.50
CA VAL A 20 7.60 -0.15 12.73
C VAL A 20 8.94 -0.87 12.59
N LYS A 21 9.21 -1.88 13.43
CA LYS A 21 10.42 -2.69 13.32
C LYS A 21 10.37 -3.50 12.04
N HIS A 22 11.49 -3.54 11.31
CA HIS A 22 11.61 -4.31 10.06
C HIS A 22 11.21 -5.79 10.17
N ALA A 23 11.34 -6.40 11.36
CA ALA A 23 10.97 -7.80 11.60
C ALA A 23 9.45 -8.03 11.61
N ASP A 24 8.66 -7.02 11.98
CA ASP A 24 7.20 -7.12 12.12
C ASP A 24 6.48 -6.71 10.82
N VAL A 25 7.18 -6.00 9.93
CA VAL A 25 6.65 -5.50 8.66
C VAL A 25 6.09 -6.59 7.74
N PRO A 26 6.73 -7.76 7.56
CA PRO A 26 6.24 -8.77 6.63
C PRO A 26 4.81 -9.19 6.92
N GLN A 27 4.53 -9.56 8.17
CA GLN A 27 3.20 -9.99 8.59
C GLN A 27 2.16 -8.88 8.38
N LEU A 28 2.47 -7.64 8.78
CA LEU A 28 1.54 -6.51 8.65
C LEU A 28 1.21 -6.18 7.20
N VAL A 29 2.19 -6.27 6.30
CA VAL A 29 2.00 -6.02 4.86
C VAL A 29 1.17 -7.13 4.24
N GLU A 30 1.47 -8.40 4.53
CA GLU A 30 0.71 -9.54 4.01
C GLU A 30 -0.75 -9.51 4.45
N ASP A 31 -0.99 -9.31 5.76
CA ASP A 31 -2.33 -9.20 6.32
C ASP A 31 -3.13 -8.08 5.64
N TYR A 32 -2.49 -6.94 5.39
CA TYR A 32 -3.10 -5.80 4.72
C TYR A 32 -3.38 -6.07 3.23
N LEU A 33 -2.42 -6.68 2.51
CA LEU A 33 -2.57 -7.03 1.11
C LEU A 33 -3.73 -8.00 0.91
N PHE A 34 -3.74 -9.13 1.63
CA PHE A 34 -4.77 -10.15 1.45
C PHE A 34 -6.15 -9.69 1.87
N LYS A 35 -6.24 -8.87 2.93
CA LYS A 35 -7.51 -8.32 3.41
C LYS A 35 -8.16 -7.37 2.40
N TYR A 36 -7.36 -6.66 1.61
CA TYR A 36 -7.83 -5.57 0.76
C TYR A 36 -7.49 -5.74 -0.73
N GLN A 37 -7.07 -6.92 -1.17
CA GLN A 37 -6.62 -7.20 -2.54
C GLN A 37 -7.62 -6.79 -3.64
N GLU A 38 -8.93 -6.88 -3.36
CA GLU A 38 -10.00 -6.51 -4.31
C GLU A 38 -10.21 -5.00 -4.45
N GLU A 39 -9.61 -4.21 -3.56
CA GLU A 39 -9.79 -2.75 -3.47
C GLU A 39 -8.51 -1.99 -3.88
N CYS A 40 -7.62 -2.65 -4.63
CA CYS A 40 -6.49 -1.98 -5.28
C CYS A 40 -6.96 -0.77 -6.11
N PRO A 41 -6.22 0.36 -6.09
CA PRO A 41 -4.87 0.50 -5.55
C PRO A 41 -4.80 0.72 -4.02
N LEU A 42 -3.90 -0.01 -3.35
CA LEU A 42 -3.66 0.13 -1.92
C LEU A 42 -2.45 1.02 -1.64
N LYS A 43 -2.48 1.80 -0.57
CA LYS A 43 -1.38 2.68 -0.18
C LYS A 43 -0.68 2.17 1.08
N ILE A 44 0.65 2.03 1.01
CA ILE A 44 1.50 1.67 2.14
C ILE A 44 2.51 2.81 2.36
N ILE A 45 2.50 3.43 3.53
CA ILE A 45 3.43 4.50 3.90
C ILE A 45 4.66 3.84 4.53
N THR A 46 5.80 3.94 3.85
CA THR A 46 7.08 3.37 4.30
C THR A 46 8.02 4.43 4.90
N GLY A 47 7.66 5.70 4.74
CA GLY A 47 8.58 6.83 4.98
C GLY A 47 9.73 6.84 3.98
N ASN A 48 10.80 7.56 4.30
CA ASN A 48 12.00 7.64 3.43
C ASN A 48 13.03 6.53 3.71
N SER A 49 12.65 5.48 4.45
CA SER A 49 13.55 4.37 4.76
C SER A 49 13.70 3.45 3.55
N ASN A 50 14.89 3.46 2.94
CA ASN A 50 15.21 2.56 1.83
C ASN A 50 15.06 1.08 2.21
N ARG A 51 15.44 0.72 3.45
CA ARG A 51 15.31 -0.65 3.95
C ARG A 51 13.86 -1.06 4.12
N MET A 52 13.01 -0.17 4.64
CA MET A 52 11.57 -0.40 4.75
C MET A 52 10.95 -0.65 3.38
N LYS A 53 11.24 0.23 2.41
CA LYS A 53 10.78 0.08 1.03
C LYS A 53 11.19 -1.26 0.43
N GLN A 54 12.44 -1.66 0.57
CA GLN A 54 12.93 -2.93 0.03
C GLN A 54 12.15 -4.12 0.60
N ILE A 55 11.88 -4.13 1.92
CA ILE A 55 11.09 -5.20 2.55
C ILE A 55 9.69 -5.25 1.93
N VAL A 56 8.99 -4.11 1.88
CA VAL A 56 7.63 -4.03 1.34
C VAL A 56 7.59 -4.43 -0.14
N ILE A 57 8.51 -3.93 -0.97
CA ILE A 57 8.60 -4.26 -2.39
C ILE A 57 8.83 -5.76 -2.60
N ASN A 58 9.71 -6.37 -1.80
CA ASN A 58 9.99 -7.80 -1.91
C ASN A 58 8.76 -8.64 -1.62
N ILE A 59 7.97 -8.28 -0.61
CA ILE A 59 6.71 -8.96 -0.25
C ILE A 59 5.66 -8.79 -1.35
N ILE A 60 5.47 -7.56 -1.84
CA ILE A 60 4.53 -7.28 -2.94
C ILE A 60 4.88 -8.13 -4.17
N LYS A 61 6.16 -8.14 -4.56
CA LYS A 61 6.65 -8.93 -5.70
C LYS A 61 6.51 -10.43 -5.49
N SER A 62 6.78 -10.95 -4.29
CA SER A 62 6.66 -12.38 -4.02
C SER A 62 5.22 -12.88 -4.14
N HIS A 63 4.25 -12.00 -3.86
CA HIS A 63 2.82 -12.30 -4.00
C HIS A 63 2.25 -11.94 -5.38
N GLY A 64 3.10 -11.51 -6.34
CA GLY A 64 2.70 -11.26 -7.73
C GLY A 64 1.99 -9.93 -7.99
N PHE A 65 1.98 -9.02 -7.00
CA PHE A 65 1.36 -7.70 -7.16
C PHE A 65 2.29 -6.72 -7.89
N ASN A 66 1.69 -5.76 -8.58
CA ASN A 66 2.39 -4.63 -9.19
C ASN A 66 2.49 -3.46 -8.20
N TYR A 67 3.43 -2.54 -8.41
CA TYR A 67 3.54 -1.36 -7.54
C TYR A 67 4.13 -0.13 -8.21
N LEU A 68 3.88 1.03 -7.61
CA LEU A 68 4.55 2.30 -7.88
C LEU A 68 5.25 2.80 -6.61
N ASP A 69 6.51 3.22 -6.73
CA ASP A 69 7.29 3.81 -5.63
C ASP A 69 7.07 5.33 -5.57
N GLY A 70 6.03 5.72 -4.84
CA GLY A 70 5.65 7.11 -4.65
C GLY A 70 5.28 7.84 -5.95
N ASP A 71 5.36 9.16 -5.90
CA ASP A 71 5.19 10.05 -7.04
C ASP A 71 6.35 11.07 -7.11
N PHE A 72 6.25 12.02 -8.05
CA PHE A 72 7.28 13.04 -8.27
C PHE A 72 7.54 13.92 -7.03
N TYR A 73 6.52 14.11 -6.17
CA TYR A 73 6.57 14.99 -5.00
C TYR A 73 6.84 14.23 -3.70
N ASN A 74 6.36 12.98 -3.60
CA ASN A 74 6.45 12.20 -2.38
C ASN A 74 6.84 10.74 -2.68
N ARG A 75 8.04 10.37 -2.24
CA ARG A 75 8.58 9.00 -2.32
C ARG A 75 8.36 8.21 -1.03
N GLY A 76 7.67 8.73 -0.03
CA GLY A 76 7.52 8.10 1.29
C GLY A 76 6.46 7.00 1.35
N TYR A 77 5.95 6.54 0.20
CA TYR A 77 4.88 5.56 0.13
C TYR A 77 5.02 4.68 -1.11
N ILE A 78 4.37 3.52 -1.07
CA ILE A 78 4.24 2.59 -2.19
C ILE A 78 2.75 2.43 -2.48
N SER A 79 2.37 2.54 -3.74
CA SER A 79 1.02 2.19 -4.22
C SER A 79 1.05 0.77 -4.78
N VAL A 80 0.28 -0.14 -4.21
CA VAL A 80 0.13 -1.51 -4.67
C VAL A 80 -1.01 -1.58 -5.67
N LEU A 81 -0.78 -2.28 -6.77
CA LEU A 81 -1.69 -2.46 -7.91
C LEU A 81 -1.95 -3.96 -8.09
N ASN A 82 -3.16 -4.29 -8.58
CA ASN A 82 -3.50 -5.64 -9.05
C ASN A 82 -2.96 -5.80 -10.48
#